data_AF-A0A0V0YQ20-F1
#
_entry.id   AF-A0A0V0YQ20-F1
#
_cell.length_a   1.000
_cell.length_b   1.000
_cell.length_c   1.000
_cell.angle_alpha   90.00
_cell.angle_beta   90.00
_cell.angle_gamma   90.00
#
_symmetry.space_group_name_H-M   'P 1'
#
loop_
_entity.id
_entity.type
_entity.pdbx_description
1 polymer ?
#
loop_
_entity_poly.entity_id
_entity_poly.type
_entity_poly.pdbx_seq_one_letter_code
_entity_poly.pdbx_strand_id
1 'polypeptide(L)'
;LDSEIENLVRTCELCQQSRASPPHAPVHKWESPRILWSRMHVNLAGPICGKNYLIVVDAFSKWLEVRVLKNTTSESVISCLRHPWTSM
;
A
#
# COMPACT_ATOMS: atom_id res chain seq x y z
N LEU A 1 12.34 -10.48 43.22
CA LEU A 1 10.92 -10.12 43.29
C LEU A 1 10.48 -9.41 42.01
N ASP A 2 11.04 -8.24 41.68
CA ASP A 2 10.64 -7.49 40.47
C ASP A 2 10.79 -8.30 39.18
N SER A 3 11.91 -9.03 39.04
CA SER A 3 12.17 -9.91 37.90
C SER A 3 11.14 -11.02 37.71
N GLU A 4 10.53 -11.50 38.80
CA GLU A 4 9.51 -12.56 38.76
C GLU A 4 8.16 -11.99 38.33
N ILE A 5 7.82 -10.78 38.81
CA ILE A 5 6.62 -10.04 38.40
C ILE A 5 6.72 -9.68 36.91
N GLU A 6 7.87 -9.16 36.48
CA GLU A 6 8.11 -8.88 35.05
C GLU A 6 7.98 -10.13 34.20
N ASN A 7 8.53 -11.27 34.66
CA ASN A 7 8.43 -12.51 33.92
C ASN A 7 6.99 -13.02 33.83
N LEU A 8 6.23 -12.94 34.91
CA LEU A 8 4.81 -13.31 34.96
C LEU A 8 3.97 -12.45 34.01
N VAL A 9 4.15 -11.13 34.06
CA VAL A 9 3.43 -10.20 33.17
C VAL A 9 3.83 -10.41 31.71
N ARG A 10 5.11 -10.73 31.46
CA ARG A 10 5.64 -11.02 30.12
C ARG A 10 5.05 -12.30 29.51
N THR A 11 4.78 -13.33 30.32
CA THR A 11 4.22 -14.60 29.85
C THR A 11 2.68 -14.67 29.92
N CYS A 12 2.03 -13.76 30.65
CA CYS A 12 0.58 -13.69 30.75
C CYS A 12 -0.06 -13.18 29.45
N GLU A 13 -0.85 -14.03 28.79
CA GLU A 13 -1.51 -13.73 27.52
C GLU A 13 -2.46 -12.51 27.61
N LEU A 14 -3.31 -12.44 28.64
CA LEU A 14 -4.25 -11.33 28.84
C LEU A 14 -3.51 -9.99 29.04
N CYS A 15 -2.38 -10.00 29.74
CA CYS A 15 -1.53 -8.82 29.90
C CYS A 15 -0.87 -8.43 28.57
N GLN A 16 -0.43 -9.40 27.77
CA GLN A 16 0.17 -9.13 26.45
C GLN A 16 -0.86 -8.67 25.41
N GLN A 17 -2.13 -9.02 25.54
CA GLN A 17 -3.21 -8.52 24.66
C GLN A 17 -3.67 -7.11 25.04
N SER A 18 -3.62 -6.76 26.33
CA SER A 18 -4.06 -5.45 26.85
C SER A 18 -2.96 -4.40 26.93
N ARG A 19 -1.68 -4.78 26.79
CA ARG A 19 -0.56 -3.83 26.76
C ARG A 19 -0.71 -2.81 25.64
N ALA A 20 -0.12 -1.63 25.84
CA ALA A 20 0.04 -0.66 24.77
C ALA A 20 0.78 -1.26 23.56
N SER A 21 0.38 -0.85 22.36
CA SER A 21 1.11 -1.21 21.15
C SER A 21 2.57 -0.76 21.27
N PRO A 22 3.53 -1.57 20.77
CA PRO A 22 4.92 -1.15 20.71
C PRO A 22 5.04 0.12 19.83
N PRO A 23 6.10 0.92 20.03
CA PRO A 23 6.40 2.02 19.12
C PRO A 23 6.42 1.54 17.66
N HIS A 24 5.92 2.37 16.76
CA HIS A 24 6.02 2.07 15.33
C HIS A 24 7.47 1.83 14.94
N ALA A 25 7.69 0.79 14.13
CA ALA A 25 9.00 0.55 13.55
C ALA A 25 9.45 1.78 12.72
N PRO A 26 10.76 2.08 12.67
CA PRO A 26 11.27 3.15 11.83
C PRO A 26 10.81 2.97 10.38
N VAL A 27 10.27 4.04 9.77
CA VAL A 27 9.81 3.99 8.38
C VAL A 27 11.03 3.93 7.47
N HIS A 28 11.19 2.82 6.76
CA HIS A 28 12.17 2.72 5.68
C HIS A 28 11.67 3.47 4.46
N LYS A 29 12.40 4.51 4.05
CA LYS A 29 12.06 5.28 2.85
C LYS A 29 12.49 4.50 1.61
N TRP A 30 11.60 4.43 0.63
CA TRP A 30 11.95 3.94 -0.69
C TRP A 30 12.98 4.85 -1.35
N GLU A 31 13.97 4.26 -2.03
CA GLU A 31 14.92 5.01 -2.85
C GLU A 31 14.18 5.82 -3.92
N SER A 32 14.58 7.07 -4.14
CA SER A 32 13.99 7.87 -5.21
C SER A 32 14.30 7.24 -6.57
N PRO A 33 13.29 7.02 -7.44
CA PRO A 33 13.54 6.61 -8.81
C PRO A 33 14.35 7.69 -9.54
N ARG A 34 15.10 7.28 -10.57
CA ARG A 34 15.97 8.17 -11.36
C ARG A 34 15.54 8.31 -12.81
N ILE A 35 14.61 7.47 -13.25
CA ILE A 35 14.18 7.35 -14.64
C ILE A 35 12.65 7.32 -14.65
N LEU A 36 12.04 7.96 -15.64
CA LEU A 36 10.60 7.91 -15.89
C LEU A 36 10.14 6.45 -15.99
N TRP A 37 8.98 6.15 -15.39
CA TRP A 37 8.31 4.85 -15.47
C TRP A 37 9.12 3.67 -14.90
N SER A 38 10.25 3.92 -14.23
CA SER A 38 11.06 2.86 -13.61
C SER A 38 10.42 2.28 -12.34
N ARG A 39 9.53 3.05 -11.71
CA ARG A 39 8.70 2.60 -10.59
C ARG A 39 7.33 3.24 -10.70
N MET A 40 6.30 2.41 -10.71
CA MET A 40 4.91 2.85 -10.76
C MET A 40 4.18 2.46 -9.48
N HIS A 41 3.33 3.34 -8.98
CA HIS A 41 2.37 3.04 -7.93
C HIS A 41 1.02 2.81 -8.58
N VAL A 42 0.47 1.61 -8.43
CA VAL A 42 -0.84 1.25 -8.98
C VAL A 42 -1.82 1.05 -7.82
N ASN A 43 -2.98 1.67 -7.90
CA ASN A 43 -4.03 1.53 -6.90
C ASN A 43 -5.41 1.43 -7.56
N LEU A 44 -6.34 0.76 -6.88
CA LEU A 44 -7.75 0.76 -7.25
C LEU A 44 -8.52 1.76 -6.39
N ALA A 45 -9.42 2.51 -7.02
CA ALA A 45 -10.35 3.39 -6.32
C ALA A 45 -11.77 3.12 -6.78
N GLY A 46 -12.72 3.22 -5.84
CA GLY A 46 -14.13 3.07 -6.10
C GLY A 46 -14.80 1.92 -5.36
N PRO A 47 -16.10 1.72 -5.60
CA PRO A 47 -16.90 2.43 -6.61
C PRO A 47 -17.22 3.88 -6.23
N ILE A 48 -16.90 4.84 -7.11
CA ILE A 48 -17.32 6.25 -6.99
C ILE A 48 -18.32 6.51 -8.12
N CYS A 49 -19.55 6.87 -7.77
CA CYS A 49 -20.66 6.99 -8.73
C CYS A 49 -20.83 5.76 -9.63
N GLY A 50 -20.70 4.55 -9.05
CA GLY A 50 -20.85 3.28 -9.76
C GLY A 50 -19.69 2.90 -10.69
N LYS A 51 -18.58 3.65 -10.66
CA LYS A 51 -17.38 3.39 -11.49
C LYS A 51 -16.20 2.97 -10.63
N ASN A 52 -15.43 2.01 -11.13
CA ASN A 52 -14.13 1.64 -10.58
C ASN A 52 -13.03 2.33 -11.38
N TYR A 53 -11.92 2.64 -10.73
CA TYR A 53 -10.81 3.36 -11.33
C TYR A 53 -9.51 2.63 -11.05
N LEU A 54 -8.66 2.52 -12.07
CA LEU A 54 -7.26 2.18 -11.92
C LEU A 54 -6.46 3.47 -11.93
N ILE A 55 -5.73 3.70 -10.85
CA ILE A 55 -4.85 4.85 -10.67
C ILE A 55 -3.43 4.36 -10.84
N VAL A 56 -2.69 4.94 -11.77
CA VAL A 56 -1.27 4.65 -12.03
C VAL A 56 -0.49 5.93 -11.86
N VAL A 57 0.53 5.91 -11.00
CA VAL A 57 1.39 7.06 -10.74
C VAL A 57 2.83 6.71 -11.04
N ASP A 58 3.48 7.48 -11.91
CA ASP A 58 4.93 7.40 -12.08
C ASP A 58 5.62 7.99 -10.84
N ALA A 59 6.44 7.19 -10.17
CA ALA A 59 7.06 7.60 -8.91
C ALA A 59 8.10 8.72 -9.12
N PHE A 60 8.67 8.85 -10.32
CA PHE A 60 9.67 9.87 -10.66
C PHE A 60 9.02 11.24 -10.91
N SER A 61 8.20 11.35 -11.93
CA SER A 61 7.55 12.60 -12.34
C SER A 61 6.32 12.98 -11.51
N LYS A 62 5.79 12.05 -10.71
CA LYS A 62 4.48 12.15 -10.05
C LYS A 62 3.31 12.27 -11.05
N TRP A 63 3.54 11.91 -12.32
CA TRP A 63 2.49 11.89 -13.33
C TRP A 63 1.41 10.87 -12.97
N LEU A 64 0.15 11.29 -13.08
CA LEU A 64 -1.03 10.53 -12.70
C LEU A 64 -1.82 10.15 -13.96
N GLU A 65 -1.96 8.86 -14.21
CA GLU A 65 -2.91 8.32 -15.17
C GLU A 65 -4.06 7.61 -14.47
N VAL A 66 -5.29 7.89 -14.90
CA VAL A 66 -6.50 7.28 -14.34
C VAL A 66 -7.33 6.66 -15.47
N ARG A 67 -7.69 5.38 -15.31
CA ARG A 67 -8.55 4.66 -16.25
C ARG A 67 -9.78 4.12 -15.54
N VAL A 68 -10.94 4.21 -16.19
CA VAL A 68 -12.17 3.58 -15.68
C VAL A 68 -12.12 2.09 -15.97
N LEU A 69 -12.40 1.27 -14.96
CA LEU A 69 -12.51 -0.17 -15.07
C LEU A 69 -13.97 -0.62 -15.02
N LYS A 70 -14.28 -1.66 -15.80
CA LYS A 70 -15.58 -2.34 -15.74
C LYS A 70 -15.78 -3.06 -14.40
N ASN A 71 -14.72 -3.65 -13.86
CA ASN A 71 -14.69 -4.32 -12.55
C ASN A 71 -13.23 -4.37 -12.04
N THR A 72 -13.03 -4.83 -10.82
CA THR A 72 -11.71 -4.89 -10.15
C THR A 72 -11.06 -6.27 -10.25
N THR A 73 -11.41 -7.09 -11.25
CA THR A 73 -10.76 -8.39 -11.43
C THR A 73 -9.34 -8.23 -11.94
N SER A 74 -8.48 -9.19 -11.63
CA SER A 74 -7.10 -9.22 -12.11
C SER A 74 -7.03 -9.16 -13.64
N GLU A 75 -7.95 -9.81 -14.35
CA GLU A 75 -8.03 -9.77 -15.82
C GLU A 75 -8.25 -8.35 -16.34
N SER A 76 -9.22 -7.62 -15.79
CA SER A 76 -9.51 -6.24 -16.17
C SER A 76 -8.32 -5.31 -15.89
N VAL A 77 -7.66 -5.49 -14.74
CA VAL A 77 -6.48 -4.71 -14.36
C VAL A 77 -5.29 -5.01 -15.29
N ILE A 78 -4.99 -6.28 -15.55
CA ILE A 78 -3.90 -6.69 -16.45
C ILE A 78 -4.15 -6.19 -17.88
N SER A 79 -5.39 -6.33 -18.38
CA SER A 79 -5.78 -5.80 -19.68
C SER A 79 -5.54 -4.30 -19.77
N CYS A 80 -5.95 -3.55 -18.75
CA CYS A 80 -5.69 -2.11 -18.66
C CYS A 80 -4.17 -1.82 -18.64
N LEU A 81 -3.41 -2.51 -17.79
CA LEU A 81 -1.96 -2.30 -17.63
C LEU A 81 -1.12 -2.63 -18.88
N ARG A 82 -1.63 -3.45 -19.80
CA ARG A 82 -0.97 -3.74 -21.08
C ARG A 82 -1.09 -2.62 -22.11
N HIS A 83 -2.01 -1.67 -21.92
CA HIS A 83 -2.08 -0.50 -22.78
C HIS A 83 -0.90 0.45 -22.49
N PRO A 84 -0.42 1.23 -23.47
CA PRO A 84 0.65 2.19 -23.23
C PRO A 84 0.26 3.25 -22.18
N TRP A 85 1.11 3.39 -21.16
CA TRP A 85 1.04 4.43 -20.13
C TRP A 85 2.18 5.40 -20.44
N THR A 86 1.91 6.41 -21.28
CA THR A 86 2.88 7.44 -21.74
C THR A 86 2.32 8.31 -22.87
N SER A 87 1.25 7.89 -23.55
CA SER A 87 0.79 8.56 -24.79
C SER A 87 0.00 9.83 -24.50
N MET A 88 0.64 10.98 -24.73
CA MET A 88 0.07 11.95 -25.66
C MET A 88 0.46 11.56 -27.08
#